data_AF-A0A7Z7BH38-F1
#
_entry.id   AF-A0A7Z7BH38-F1
#
_cell.length_a   1.000
_cell.length_b   1.000
_cell.length_c   1.000
_cell.angle_alpha   90.00
_cell.angle_beta   90.00
_cell.angle_gamma   90.00
#
_symmetry.space_group_name_H-M   'P 1'
#
loop_
_entity.id
_entity.type
_entity.pdbx_description
1 polymer ?
#
loop_
_entity_poly.entity_id
_entity_poly.type
_entity_poly.pdbx_seq_one_letter_code
_entity_poly.pdbx_strand_id
1 'polypeptide(L)'
;MLIKPKVLKKHGIRVIGRQADGDYMDMDEIEMKSIDAQLIEQAAAKPGFRDVYAYAGAERFWDDETRASGASMQVLFSDSLSLAGILYLDPALSGPVILWIKASSPAEAMHLFTKEMQGGDGSPVAAYDAPRNSRKGH
;
A
#
# COMPACT_ATOMS: atom_id res chain seq x y z
N MET A 1 -6.54 8.14 2.22
CA MET A 1 -6.53 7.33 3.44
C MET A 1 -6.03 8.23 4.54
N LEU A 2 -6.85 8.51 5.55
CA LEU A 2 -6.40 9.30 6.67
C LEU A 2 -5.60 8.46 7.67
N ILE A 3 -4.27 8.63 7.72
CA ILE A 3 -3.43 7.95 8.71
C ILE A 3 -3.49 8.71 10.04
N LYS A 4 -3.77 7.99 11.13
CA LYS A 4 -3.87 8.61 12.46
C LYS A 4 -2.51 9.18 12.87
N PRO A 5 -2.43 10.44 13.35
CA PRO A 5 -1.17 11.05 13.79
C PRO A 5 -0.40 10.24 14.85
N LYS A 6 -1.12 9.51 15.71
CA LYS A 6 -0.51 8.62 16.71
C LYS A 6 0.29 7.48 16.08
N VAL A 7 -0.15 6.97 14.93
CA VAL A 7 0.52 5.89 14.19
C VAL A 7 1.73 6.48 13.48
N LEU A 8 1.56 7.58 12.74
CA LEU A 8 2.67 8.30 12.08
C LEU A 8 3.82 8.61 13.06
N LYS A 9 3.48 9.09 14.27
CA LYS A 9 4.47 9.40 15.31
C LYS A 9 5.28 8.17 15.75
N LYS A 10 4.68 6.97 15.80
CA LYS A 10 5.40 5.73 16.11
C LYS A 10 6.45 5.38 15.04
N HIS A 11 6.20 5.79 13.81
CA HIS A 11 7.13 5.63 12.69
C HIS A 11 8.07 6.82 12.51
N GLY A 12 8.10 7.77 13.47
CA GLY A 12 8.94 8.96 13.38
C GLY A 12 8.46 10.00 12.36
N ILE A 13 7.25 9.85 11.82
CA ILE A 13 6.69 10.69 10.76
C ILE A 13 5.76 11.73 11.37
N ARG A 14 5.83 12.96 10.86
CA ARG A 14 5.00 14.09 11.27
C ARG A 14 4.06 14.48 10.14
N VAL A 15 2.87 14.91 10.50
CA VAL A 15 1.94 15.58 9.58
C VAL A 15 2.42 17.03 9.42
N ILE A 16 2.72 17.44 8.19
CA ILE A 16 3.18 18.78 7.82
C ILE A 16 2.18 19.54 6.94
N GLY A 17 1.15 18.85 6.45
CA GLY A 17 0.09 19.43 5.63
C GLY A 17 -1.27 18.79 5.93
N ARG A 18 -2.25 19.07 5.07
CA ARG A 18 -3.57 18.42 5.15
C ARG A 18 -3.51 17.10 4.39
N GLN A 19 -3.60 15.99 5.11
CA GLN A 19 -3.78 14.66 4.52
C GLN A 19 -5.11 14.60 3.77
N ALA A 20 -5.11 13.86 2.66
CA ALA A 20 -6.33 13.59 1.92
C ALA A 20 -7.10 12.42 2.54
N ASP A 21 -8.42 12.55 2.51
CA ASP A 21 -9.32 11.43 2.77
C ASP A 21 -9.68 10.79 1.42
N GLY A 22 -8.73 10.05 0.87
CA GLY A 22 -8.89 9.28 -0.37
C GLY A 22 -8.87 7.77 -0.19
N ASP A 23 -8.94 7.05 -1.30
CA ASP A 23 -8.74 5.61 -1.37
C ASP A 23 -7.72 5.25 -2.46
N TYR A 24 -7.17 4.04 -2.36
CA TYR A 24 -6.33 3.46 -3.42
C TYR A 24 -7.22 2.58 -4.28
N MET A 25 -7.83 3.23 -5.26
CA MET A 25 -8.63 2.53 -6.25
C MET A 25 -7.69 2.03 -7.34
N ASP A 26 -7.43 0.73 -7.29
CA ASP A 26 -6.63 -0.05 -8.24
C ASP A 26 -5.13 0.30 -8.26
N MET A 27 -4.32 -0.67 -7.83
CA MET A 27 -2.87 -0.66 -8.06
C MET A 27 -2.57 -1.45 -9.33
N ASP A 28 -1.80 -0.84 -10.23
CA ASP A 28 -1.34 -1.50 -11.43
C ASP A 28 0.00 -2.19 -11.18
N GLU A 29 0.18 -3.36 -11.80
CA GLU A 29 1.50 -3.97 -11.88
C GLU A 29 2.42 -3.08 -12.72
N ILE A 30 3.61 -2.79 -12.20
CA ILE A 30 4.59 -1.90 -12.82
C ILE A 30 5.94 -2.56 -12.90
N GLU A 31 6.80 -2.02 -13.78
CA GLU A 31 8.18 -2.45 -13.83
C GLU A 31 8.93 -2.10 -12.54
N MET A 32 9.78 -3.02 -12.07
CA MET A 32 10.57 -2.86 -10.84
C MET A 32 11.37 -1.56 -10.79
N LYS A 33 11.86 -1.07 -11.94
CA LYS A 33 12.63 0.19 -12.03
C LYS A 33 11.82 1.45 -11.70
N SER A 34 10.50 1.34 -11.68
CA SER A 34 9.57 2.44 -11.38
C SER A 34 9.24 2.51 -9.88
N ILE A 35 9.66 1.52 -9.08
CA ILE A 35 9.55 1.53 -7.62
C ILE A 35 10.61 2.44 -7.02
N ASP A 36 10.27 3.12 -5.93
CA ASP A 36 11.17 3.98 -5.17
C ASP A 36 12.40 3.20 -4.69
N ALA A 37 13.58 3.77 -4.92
CA ALA A 37 14.85 3.14 -4.61
C ALA A 37 14.96 2.74 -3.13
N GLN A 38 14.36 3.48 -2.21
CA GLN A 38 14.40 3.14 -0.78
C GLN A 38 13.71 1.80 -0.49
N LEU A 39 12.60 1.50 -1.19
CA LEU A 39 11.89 0.23 -1.03
C LEU A 39 12.69 -0.92 -1.67
N ILE A 40 13.32 -0.68 -2.83
CA ILE A 40 14.19 -1.64 -3.50
C ILE A 40 15.40 -1.98 -2.63
N GLU A 41 16.08 -0.98 -2.05
CA GLU A 41 17.25 -1.17 -1.20
C GLU A 41 16.91 -1.99 0.05
N GLN A 42 15.79 -1.69 0.71
CA GLN A 42 15.34 -2.46 1.87
C GLN A 42 14.93 -3.89 1.49
N ALA A 43 14.33 -4.09 0.32
CA ALA A 43 14.00 -5.41 -0.20
C ALA A 43 15.25 -6.23 -0.50
N ALA A 44 16.26 -5.62 -1.14
CA ALA A 44 17.53 -6.27 -1.45
C ALA A 44 18.30 -6.70 -0.19
N ALA A 45 18.13 -5.98 0.91
CA ALA A 45 18.68 -6.35 2.21
C ALA A 45 17.98 -7.54 2.88
N LYS A 46 16.82 -8.01 2.37
CA LYS A 46 16.08 -9.15 2.92
C LYS A 46 16.48 -10.46 2.26
N PRO A 47 16.98 -11.45 3.02
CA PRO A 47 17.28 -12.77 2.49
C PRO A 47 16.03 -13.43 1.88
N GLY A 48 16.16 -13.93 0.66
CA GLY A 48 15.10 -14.68 -0.03
C GLY A 48 14.04 -13.83 -0.73
N PHE A 49 14.12 -12.50 -0.66
CA PHE A 49 13.17 -11.59 -1.33
C PHE A 49 13.50 -11.47 -2.82
N ARG A 50 13.30 -12.57 -3.57
CA ARG A 50 13.53 -12.73 -5.01
C ARG A 50 12.21 -13.11 -5.69
N ASP A 51 12.12 -12.87 -6.99
CA ASP A 51 10.91 -13.10 -7.81
C ASP A 51 9.70 -12.31 -7.28
N VAL A 52 9.87 -10.99 -7.28
CA VAL A 52 8.96 -10.04 -6.64
C VAL A 52 8.10 -9.32 -7.66
N TYR A 53 6.81 -9.19 -7.35
CA TYR A 53 5.88 -8.39 -8.13
C TYR A 53 5.83 -6.97 -7.58
N ALA A 54 5.84 -6.00 -8.49
CA ALA A 54 5.81 -4.59 -8.17
C ALA A 54 4.47 -4.01 -8.57
N TYR A 55 3.81 -3.31 -7.65
CA TYR A 55 2.57 -2.61 -7.91
C TYR A 55 2.69 -1.17 -7.46
N ALA A 56 2.00 -0.26 -8.15
CA ALA A 56 1.86 1.13 -7.73
C ALA A 56 0.47 1.69 -8.03
N GLY A 57 0.03 2.63 -7.21
CA GLY A 57 -1.24 3.31 -7.40
C GLY A 57 -1.22 4.71 -6.80
N ALA A 58 -1.90 5.64 -7.45
CA ALA A 58 -2.15 6.97 -6.89
C ALA A 58 -3.38 6.92 -5.98
N GLU A 59 -3.31 7.64 -4.86
CA GLU A 59 -4.49 7.88 -4.06
C GLU A 59 -5.38 8.92 -4.74
N ARG A 60 -6.68 8.63 -4.78
CA ARG A 60 -7.67 9.53 -5.34
C ARG A 60 -8.67 9.92 -4.26
N PHE A 61 -9.20 11.14 -4.37
CA PHE A 61 -10.17 11.59 -3.38
C PHE A 61 -11.48 10.80 -3.50
N TRP A 62 -12.13 10.52 -2.36
CA TRP A 62 -13.45 9.88 -2.35
C TRP A 62 -14.55 10.69 -3.03
N ASP A 63 -14.46 12.03 -2.96
CA ASP A 63 -15.44 12.93 -3.56
C ASP A 63 -15.23 13.16 -5.06
N ASP A 64 -14.05 12.79 -5.58
CA ASP A 64 -13.65 12.95 -6.97
C ASP A 64 -12.52 11.97 -7.32
N GLU A 65 -12.92 10.81 -7.84
CA GLU A 65 -12.04 9.70 -8.24
C GLU A 65 -11.18 10.02 -9.48
N THR A 66 -11.32 11.21 -10.07
CA THR A 66 -10.43 11.68 -11.15
C THR A 66 -9.32 12.59 -10.62
N ARG A 67 -9.47 13.09 -9.40
CA ARG A 67 -8.51 13.97 -8.75
C ARG A 67 -7.57 13.16 -7.86
N ALA A 68 -6.27 13.18 -8.20
CA ALA A 68 -5.24 12.61 -7.34
C ALA A 68 -5.01 13.52 -6.12
N SER A 69 -4.82 12.91 -4.94
CA SER A 69 -4.43 13.66 -3.73
C SER A 69 -2.96 14.07 -3.74
N GLY A 70 -2.18 13.48 -4.65
CA GLY A 70 -0.72 13.57 -4.67
C GLY A 70 -0.06 12.51 -3.79
N ALA A 71 -0.83 11.78 -2.97
CA ALA A 71 -0.32 10.61 -2.28
C ALA A 71 -0.30 9.39 -3.22
N SER A 72 0.61 8.46 -2.96
CA SER A 72 0.79 7.24 -3.76
C SER A 72 1.26 6.09 -2.89
N MET A 73 0.90 4.89 -3.31
CA MET A 73 1.37 3.65 -2.69
C MET A 73 2.14 2.80 -3.68
N GLN A 74 3.17 2.13 -3.18
CA GLN A 74 3.97 1.16 -3.89
C GLN A 74 4.08 -0.11 -3.06
N VAL A 75 3.98 -1.26 -3.72
CA VAL A 75 4.04 -2.58 -3.09
C VAL A 75 5.06 -3.42 -3.82
N LEU A 76 5.97 -4.03 -3.07
CA LEU A 76 6.74 -5.19 -3.51
C LEU A 76 6.22 -6.42 -2.80
N PHE A 77 5.80 -7.45 -3.55
CA PHE A 77 5.31 -8.69 -2.98
C PHE A 77 6.19 -9.88 -3.35
N SER A 78 6.53 -10.71 -2.36
CA SER A 78 7.24 -11.96 -2.55
C SER A 78 6.33 -13.14 -2.19
N ASP A 79 5.93 -13.91 -3.19
CA ASP A 79 5.11 -15.12 -3.01
C ASP A 79 5.82 -16.13 -2.09
N SER A 80 7.12 -16.36 -2.36
CA SER A 80 7.94 -17.34 -1.66
C SER A 80 8.09 -17.05 -0.16
N LEU A 81 8.01 -15.77 0.22
CA LEU A 81 8.11 -15.34 1.62
C LEU A 81 6.75 -14.99 2.24
N SER A 82 5.66 -14.94 1.45
CA SER A 82 4.36 -14.42 1.89
C SER A 82 4.53 -13.07 2.61
N LEU A 83 5.27 -12.16 1.96
CA LEU A 83 5.72 -10.91 2.54
C LEU A 83 5.59 -9.76 1.53
N ALA A 84 4.97 -8.68 1.98
CA ALA A 84 4.88 -7.42 1.25
C ALA A 84 5.75 -6.35 1.91
N GLY A 85 6.50 -5.60 1.10
CA GLY A 85 7.04 -4.29 1.47
C GLY A 85 6.13 -3.22 0.87
N ILE A 86 5.59 -2.35 1.71
CA ILE A 86 4.64 -1.30 1.31
C ILE A 86 5.26 0.04 1.64
N LEU A 87 5.31 0.91 0.63
CA LEU A 87 5.77 2.30 0.75
C LEU A 87 4.60 3.22 0.43
N TYR A 88 4.32 4.14 1.34
CA TYR A 88 3.32 5.18 1.18
C TYR A 88 3.99 6.56 1.20
N LEU A 89 3.75 7.32 0.14
CA LEU A 89 4.20 8.69 -0.04
C LEU A 89 3.00 9.61 0.02
N ASP A 90 3.12 10.69 0.78
CA ASP A 90 2.09 11.71 0.90
C ASP A 90 2.75 13.07 1.11
N PRO A 91 2.47 14.07 0.25
CA PRO A 91 3.00 15.43 0.39
C PRO A 91 2.65 16.09 1.75
N ALA A 92 1.60 15.62 2.42
CA ALA A 92 1.21 16.10 3.74
C ALA A 92 2.05 15.49 4.89
N LEU A 93 2.98 14.58 4.60
CA LEU A 93 3.84 13.91 5.58
C LEU A 93 5.29 14.36 5.45
N SER A 94 6.03 14.31 6.57
CA SER A 94 7.44 14.69 6.62
C SER A 94 8.38 13.70 5.93
N GLY A 95 7.88 12.57 5.45
CA GLY A 95 8.66 11.52 4.81
C GLY A 95 7.81 10.28 4.49
N PRO A 96 8.39 9.30 3.79
CA PRO A 96 7.70 8.06 3.41
C PRO A 96 7.36 7.22 4.64
N VAL A 97 6.22 6.54 4.59
CA VAL A 97 5.91 5.43 5.49
C VAL A 97 6.33 4.14 4.78
N ILE A 98 7.21 3.34 5.39
CA ILE A 98 7.59 2.03 4.85
C ILE A 98 7.27 0.96 5.89
N LEU A 99 6.48 -0.04 5.50
CA LEU A 99 6.09 -1.17 6.35
C LEU A 99 6.29 -2.51 5.66
N TRP A 100 6.49 -3.53 6.48
CA TRP A 100 6.62 -4.92 6.05
C TRP A 100 5.47 -5.75 6.64
N ILE A 101 4.65 -6.33 5.78
CA ILE A 101 3.41 -7.02 6.14
C ILE A 101 3.48 -8.46 5.68
N LYS A 102 3.29 -9.41 6.60
CA LYS A 102 3.09 -10.82 6.23
C LYS A 102 1.68 -10.99 5.69
N ALA A 103 1.56 -11.52 4.48
CA ALA A 103 0.31 -11.72 3.79
C ALA A 103 0.46 -12.78 2.69
N SER A 104 -0.62 -13.49 2.38
CA SER A 104 -0.68 -14.49 1.32
C SER A 104 -0.90 -13.89 -0.07
N SER A 105 -1.26 -12.61 -0.16
CA SER A 105 -1.43 -11.88 -1.42
C SER A 105 -1.17 -10.37 -1.26
N PRO A 106 -0.91 -9.63 -2.37
CA PRO A 106 -0.81 -8.18 -2.34
C PRO A 106 -2.07 -7.50 -1.78
N ALA A 107 -3.26 -7.98 -2.16
CA ALA A 107 -4.53 -7.43 -1.69
C ALA A 107 -4.70 -7.59 -0.17
N GLU A 108 -4.36 -8.75 0.38
CA GLU A 108 -4.36 -8.96 1.84
C GLU A 108 -3.34 -8.05 2.54
N ALA A 109 -2.16 -7.86 1.95
CA ALA A 109 -1.15 -6.97 2.52
C ALA A 109 -1.65 -5.51 2.63
N MET A 110 -2.33 -5.02 1.59
CA MET A 110 -2.94 -3.69 1.55
C MET A 110 -4.01 -3.51 2.62
N HIS A 111 -4.86 -4.52 2.77
CA HIS A 111 -5.90 -4.55 3.80
C HIS A 111 -5.29 -4.45 5.21
N LEU A 112 -4.28 -5.27 5.50
CA LEU A 112 -3.59 -5.28 6.79
C LEU A 112 -2.82 -3.98 7.05
N PHE A 113 -2.17 -3.41 6.03
CA PHE A 113 -1.51 -2.11 6.12
C PHE A 113 -2.50 -1.00 6.49
N THR A 114 -3.65 -0.94 5.81
CA THR A 114 -4.69 0.06 6.07
C THR A 114 -5.19 -0.05 7.50
N LYS A 115 -5.43 -1.28 7.98
CA LYS A 115 -5.86 -1.55 9.35
C LYS A 115 -4.84 -1.06 10.40
N GLU A 116 -3.55 -1.30 10.17
CA GLU A 116 -2.45 -0.83 11.02
C GLU A 116 -2.39 0.71 11.03
N MET A 117 -2.47 1.34 9.86
CA MET A 117 -2.39 2.80 9.68
C MET A 117 -3.59 3.55 10.26
N GLN A 118 -4.77 2.93 10.25
CA GLN A 118 -5.96 3.43 10.93
C GLN A 118 -5.96 3.11 12.44
N GLY A 119 -4.94 2.40 12.96
CA GLY A 119 -4.73 2.20 14.39
C GLY A 119 -5.72 1.28 15.08
N GLY A 120 -6.21 0.24 14.38
CA GLY A 120 -6.80 -0.96 14.99
C GLY A 120 -8.32 -1.04 15.18
N ASP A 121 -9.07 0.07 15.11
CA ASP A 121 -10.52 0.11 15.41
C ASP A 121 -11.42 0.54 14.23
N GLY A 122 -10.88 0.60 13.01
CA GLY A 122 -11.63 0.94 11.80
C GLY A 122 -11.76 -0.27 10.88
N SER A 123 -12.97 -0.58 10.43
CA SER A 123 -13.20 -1.56 9.36
C SER A 123 -12.31 -1.23 8.18
N PRO A 124 -11.46 -2.17 7.73
CA PRO A 124 -10.70 -1.99 6.50
C PRO A 124 -11.68 -1.83 5.33
N VAL A 125 -11.41 -0.82 4.51
CA VAL A 125 -12.18 -0.51 3.30
C VAL A 125 -12.18 -1.76 2.43
N ALA A 126 -13.38 -2.27 2.20
CA ALA A 126 -13.63 -3.35 1.27
C ALA A 126 -13.65 -2.78 -0.15
N ALA A 127 -12.71 -3.18 -0.99
CA ALA A 127 -12.93 -3.33 -2.43
C ALA A 127 -11.79 -4.17 -3.04
N TYR A 128 -11.91 -5.49 -2.95
CA TYR A 128 -11.38 -6.37 -3.99
C TYR A 128 -12.36 -7.54 -4.19
N ASP A 129 -13.44 -7.26 -4.92
CA ASP A 129 -14.13 -8.23 -5.77
C ASP A 129 -13.64 -7.91 -7.20
N ALA A 130 -13.08 -8.80 -8.01
CA ALA A 130 -13.07 -10.27 -8.03
C ALA A 130 -11.88 -10.79 -8.89
N PRO A 131 -11.76 -12.11 -9.13
CA PRO A 131 -12.30 -12.57 -10.40
C PRO A 131 -13.30 -13.71 -10.22
N ARG A 132 -14.54 -13.46 -10.61
CA ARG A 132 -15.49 -14.53 -10.91
C ARG A 132 -15.00 -15.23 -12.16
N ASN A 133 -14.28 -16.33 -11.98
CA ASN A 133 -14.19 -17.38 -12.98
C ASN A 133 -14.26 -18.75 -12.33
N SER A 134 -15.46 -19.30 -12.30
CA SER A 134 -15.68 -20.74 -12.40
C SER A 134 -16.82 -21.00 -13.38
N ARG A 135 -16.47 -21.08 -14.67
CA ARG A 135 -17.17 -22.00 -15.57
C ARG A 135 -17.05 -23.40 -14.97
N LYS A 136 -18.17 -24.06 -14.68
CA LYS A 136 -18.37 -25.51 -14.87
C LYS A 136 -19.83 -25.94 -14.58
N GLY A 137 -20.43 -26.65 -15.56
CA GLY A 137 -21.63 -27.50 -15.44
C GLY A 137 -22.95 -26.73 -15.54
N HIS A 138 -23.90 -27.06 -16.41
CA HIS A 138 -24.27 -28.31 -17.07
C HIS A 138 -24.87 -28.03 -18.45
#